data_AF-A0A965RNL7-F1
#
_entry.id   AF-A0A965RNL7-F1
#
_cell.length_a   1.000
_cell.length_b   1.000
_cell.length_c   1.000
_cell.angle_alpha   90.00
_cell.angle_beta   90.00
_cell.angle_gamma   90.00
#
_symmetry.space_group_name_H-M   'P 1'
#
loop_
_entity.id
_entity.type
_entity.pdbx_description
1 polymer ?
#
loop_
_entity_poly.entity_id
_entity_poly.type
_entity_poly.pdbx_seq_one_letter_code
_entity_poly.pdbx_strand_id
1 'polypeptide(L)'
;MTFTPERMAERRKGIGASEVPAIVGLSPWATPMDVWLSKQEGHTPEPETEAQRNGHRMEGPILEALSADIGLPVTRNDQIVWGKGRLFCTPDGYVVGRNIIAQAKWVGPGSRDKWGQPGEDWQTAVPDYVQAQVMAEMAVTHADACYVATA
;
A
#
# COMPACT_ATOMS: atom_id res chain seq x y z
N MET A 1 1.68 0.61 -11.06
CA MET A 1 0.59 1.62 -11.12
C MET A 1 0.89 2.68 -12.21
N THR A 2 -0.11 3.20 -12.94
CA THR A 2 0.08 4.32 -13.90
C THR A 2 -0.47 5.62 -13.31
N PHE A 3 0.37 6.65 -13.17
CA PHE A 3 0.01 7.96 -12.61
C PHE A 3 -0.40 8.96 -13.70
N THR A 4 -1.58 8.77 -14.29
CA THR A 4 -2.12 9.75 -15.24
C THR A 4 -2.57 11.03 -14.51
N PRO A 5 -2.63 12.19 -15.19
CA PRO A 5 -3.14 13.43 -14.59
C PRO A 5 -4.54 13.27 -13.97
N GLU A 6 -5.42 12.50 -14.60
CA GLU A 6 -6.78 12.24 -14.11
C GLU A 6 -6.75 11.46 -12.80
N ARG A 7 -5.90 10.43 -12.71
CA ARG A 7 -5.72 9.65 -11.49
C ARG A 7 -5.17 10.52 -10.36
N MET A 8 -4.23 11.41 -10.66
CA MET A 8 -3.70 12.33 -9.66
C MET A 8 -4.76 13.32 -9.18
N ALA A 9 -5.58 13.85 -10.09
CA ALA A 9 -6.70 14.72 -9.74
C ALA A 9 -7.72 13.99 -8.84
N GLU A 10 -8.01 12.71 -9.11
CA GLU A 10 -8.89 11.90 -8.28
C GLU A 10 -8.32 11.68 -6.88
N ARG A 11 -7.03 11.32 -6.78
CA ARG A 11 -6.33 11.12 -5.50
C ARG A 11 -6.24 12.39 -4.65
N ARG A 12 -6.34 13.59 -5.23
CA ARG A 12 -6.37 14.86 -4.47
C ARG A 12 -7.69 15.05 -3.70
N LYS A 13 -8.78 14.39 -4.11
CA LYS A 13 -10.10 14.53 -3.48
C LYS A 13 -10.17 13.90 -2.08
N GLY A 14 -9.16 13.12 -1.69
CA GLY A 14 -9.14 12.43 -0.42
C GLY A 14 -7.74 12.02 0.05
N ILE A 15 -7.73 11.20 1.08
CA ILE A 15 -6.55 10.62 1.71
C ILE A 15 -6.44 9.17 1.25
N GLY A 16 -5.30 8.83 0.64
CA GLY A 16 -4.98 7.46 0.27
C GLY A 16 -4.46 6.68 1.46
N ALA A 17 -4.75 5.38 1.54
CA ALA A 17 -4.26 4.52 2.61
C ALA A 17 -2.73 4.56 2.76
N SER A 18 -1.98 4.69 1.66
CA SER A 18 -0.52 4.86 1.66
C SER A 18 -0.03 6.17 2.30
N GLU A 19 -0.91 7.15 2.49
CA GLU A 19 -0.62 8.47 3.06
C GLU A 19 -0.96 8.51 4.56
N VAL A 20 -1.78 7.58 5.04
CA VAL A 20 -2.16 7.47 6.46
C VAL A 20 -0.94 7.37 7.39
N PRO A 21 0.11 6.57 7.09
CA PRO A 21 1.28 6.48 7.96
C PRO A 21 1.96 7.82 8.20
N ALA A 22 1.98 8.71 7.20
CA ALA A 22 2.54 10.05 7.34
C ALA A 22 1.66 10.94 8.23
N ILE A 23 0.34 10.86 8.06
CA ILE A 23 -0.63 11.62 8.87
C ILE A 23 -0.54 11.26 10.36
N VAL A 24 -0.37 9.97 10.68
CA VAL A 24 -0.28 9.50 12.08
C VAL A 24 1.13 9.52 12.64
N GLY A 25 2.12 10.05 11.90
CA GLY A 25 3.50 10.21 12.38
C GLY A 25 4.34 8.93 12.42
N LEU A 26 3.95 7.89 11.69
CA LEU A 26 4.68 6.61 11.61
C LEU A 26 5.59 6.51 10.39
N SER A 27 5.37 7.34 9.36
CA SER A 27 6.18 7.31 8.14
C SER A 27 7.59 7.87 8.38
N PRO A 28 8.65 7.16 7.97
CA PRO A 28 10.01 7.69 7.98
C PRO A 28 10.33 8.59 6.78
N TRP A 29 9.43 8.71 5.80
CA TRP A 29 9.69 9.42 4.53
C TRP A 29 8.85 10.67 4.31
N ALA A 30 7.76 10.84 5.05
CA ALA A 30 6.82 11.93 4.83
C ALA A 30 6.11 12.34 6.12
N THR A 31 5.74 13.61 6.20
CA THR A 31 5.06 14.24 7.32
C THR A 31 3.58 14.53 6.98
N PRO A 32 2.75 14.88 7.97
CA PRO A 32 1.38 15.35 7.71
C PRO A 32 1.34 16.59 6.78
N MET A 33 2.37 17.45 6.85
CA MET A 33 2.48 18.63 5.99
C MET A 33 2.70 18.25 4.53
N ASP A 34 3.54 17.25 4.26
CA ASP A 34 3.78 16.75 2.90
C ASP A 34 2.49 16.20 2.28
N VAL A 35 1.70 15.46 3.08
CA VAL A 35 0.39 14.99 2.63
C VAL A 35 -0.53 16.17 2.33
N TRP A 36 -0.63 17.16 3.23
CA TRP A 36 -1.47 18.34 2.99
C TRP A 36 -1.08 19.09 1.72
N LEU A 37 0.23 19.32 1.50
CA LEU A 37 0.76 19.95 0.29
C LEU A 37 0.39 19.16 -0.97
N SER A 38 0.46 17.83 -0.92
CA SER A 38 0.10 16.96 -2.05
C SER A 38 -1.36 17.11 -2.52
N LYS A 39 -2.24 17.58 -1.64
CA LYS A 39 -3.67 17.80 -1.91
C LYS A 39 -3.98 19.19 -2.44
N GLN A 40 -3.02 20.12 -2.42
CA GLN A 40 -3.25 21.47 -2.93
C GLN A 40 -3.25 21.50 -4.46
N GLU A 41 -4.07 22.40 -5.01
CA GLU A 41 -4.04 22.68 -6.44
C GLU A 41 -2.66 23.22 -6.84
N GLY A 42 -2.19 22.86 -8.04
CA GLY A 42 -0.87 23.25 -8.53
C GLY A 42 0.32 22.50 -7.93
N HIS A 43 0.11 21.60 -6.95
CA HIS A 43 1.18 20.74 -6.47
C HIS A 43 1.62 19.75 -7.56
N THR A 44 2.90 19.81 -7.92
CA THR A 44 3.54 18.89 -8.86
C THR A 44 4.23 17.79 -8.05
N PRO A 45 3.86 16.51 -8.27
CA PRO A 45 4.52 15.39 -7.59
C PRO A 45 6.01 15.34 -7.93
N GLU A 46 6.82 14.95 -6.95
CA GLU A 46 8.22 14.64 -7.21
C GLU A 46 8.36 13.41 -8.13
N PRO A 47 9.43 13.35 -8.95
CA PRO A 47 9.73 12.14 -9.69
C PRO A 47 9.92 10.95 -8.77
N GLU A 48 9.45 9.78 -9.19
CA GLU A 48 9.65 8.55 -8.42
C GLU A 48 11.14 8.30 -8.17
N THR A 49 11.47 7.86 -6.96
CA THR A 49 12.78 7.32 -6.63
C THR A 49 12.99 5.96 -7.31
N GLU A 50 14.24 5.51 -7.39
CA GLU A 50 14.53 4.16 -7.90
C GLU A 50 13.88 3.07 -7.04
N ALA A 51 13.85 3.26 -5.72
CA ALA A 51 13.20 2.34 -4.80
C ALA A 51 11.69 2.21 -5.08
N GLN A 52 10.99 3.34 -5.33
CA GLN A 52 9.57 3.33 -5.69
C GLN A 52 9.32 2.64 -7.04
N ARG A 53 10.14 2.94 -8.07
CA ARG A 53 10.05 2.26 -9.37
C ARG A 53 10.26 0.75 -9.25
N ASN A 54 11.24 0.32 -8.46
CA ASN A 54 11.50 -1.09 -8.22
C ASN A 54 10.34 -1.75 -7.46
N GLY A 55 9.79 -1.07 -6.46
CA GLY A 55 8.55 -1.48 -5.79
C GLY A 55 7.43 -1.78 -6.78
N HIS A 56 7.09 -0.83 -7.66
CA HIS A 56 6.04 -0.99 -8.67
C HIS A 56 6.30 -2.13 -9.66
N ARG A 57 7.58 -2.39 -10.02
CA ARG A 57 7.95 -3.52 -10.88
C ARG A 57 7.79 -4.86 -10.16
N MET A 58 8.09 -4.90 -8.86
CA MET A 58 8.06 -6.13 -8.07
C MET A 58 6.69 -6.49 -7.51
N GLU A 59 5.72 -5.56 -7.50
CA GLU A 59 4.33 -5.84 -7.08
C GLU A 59 3.75 -7.11 -7.72
N GLY A 60 3.86 -7.24 -9.06
CA GLY A 60 3.33 -8.39 -9.78
C GLY A 60 3.98 -9.71 -9.34
N PRO A 61 5.30 -9.85 -9.46
CA PRO A 61 6.02 -11.04 -9.00
C PRO A 61 5.77 -11.39 -7.52
N ILE A 62 5.67 -10.41 -6.63
CA ILE A 62 5.38 -10.65 -5.20
C ILE A 62 3.98 -11.24 -5.02
N LEU A 63 2.98 -10.74 -5.74
CA LEU A 63 1.61 -11.26 -5.67
C LEU A 63 1.49 -12.66 -6.30
N GLU A 64 2.25 -12.93 -7.36
CA GLU A 64 2.32 -14.28 -7.97
C GLU A 64 2.94 -15.29 -7.00
N ALA A 65 4.02 -14.91 -6.31
CA ALA A 65 4.62 -15.74 -5.26
C ALA A 65 3.64 -15.98 -4.10
N LEU A 66 2.98 -14.93 -3.61
CA LEU A 66 1.95 -15.05 -2.57
C LEU A 66 0.84 -16.03 -3.00
N SER A 67 0.37 -15.94 -4.25
CA SER A 67 -0.67 -16.81 -4.79
C SER A 67 -0.24 -18.29 -4.77
N ALA A 68 1.02 -18.57 -5.10
CA ALA A 68 1.60 -19.90 -5.01
C ALA A 68 1.70 -20.40 -3.56
N ASP A 69 2.17 -19.55 -2.64
CA ASP A 69 2.37 -19.90 -1.23
C ASP A 69 1.06 -20.24 -0.51
N ILE A 70 -0.01 -19.48 -0.77
CA ILE A 70 -1.31 -19.69 -0.12
C ILE A 70 -2.20 -20.69 -0.88
N GLY A 71 -1.79 -21.11 -2.08
CA GLY A 71 -2.56 -22.03 -2.93
C GLY A 71 -3.92 -21.49 -3.42
N LEU A 72 -4.09 -20.17 -3.44
CA LEU A 72 -5.31 -19.49 -3.90
C LEU A 72 -4.96 -18.42 -4.94
N PRO A 73 -5.78 -18.22 -5.99
CA PRO A 73 -5.55 -17.16 -6.97
C PRO A 73 -5.60 -15.77 -6.32
N VAL A 74 -4.62 -14.92 -6.65
CA VAL A 74 -4.59 -13.50 -6.26
C VAL A 74 -4.68 -12.65 -7.52
N THR A 75 -5.70 -11.78 -7.61
CA THR A 75 -5.86 -10.86 -8.75
C THR A 75 -5.29 -9.50 -8.42
N ARG A 76 -4.48 -8.95 -9.33
CA ARG A 76 -3.95 -7.59 -9.21
C ARG A 76 -5.08 -6.55 -9.28
N ASN A 77 -4.90 -5.44 -8.58
CA ASN A 77 -5.78 -4.29 -8.65
C ASN A 77 -5.00 -3.00 -8.91
N ASP A 78 -5.52 -2.18 -9.80
CA ASP A 78 -5.02 -0.84 -10.09
C ASP A 78 -6.10 0.23 -9.94
N GLN A 79 -7.28 -0.14 -9.46
CA GLN A 79 -8.43 0.74 -9.31
C GLN A 79 -8.47 1.38 -7.92
N ILE A 80 -8.88 2.65 -7.89
CA ILE A 80 -9.12 3.37 -6.63
C ILE A 80 -10.45 2.86 -6.04
N VAL A 81 -10.39 2.46 -4.77
CA VAL A 81 -11.58 2.09 -3.98
C VAL A 81 -11.83 3.18 -2.97
N TRP A 82 -13.03 3.76 -2.98
CA TRP A 82 -13.44 4.80 -2.06
C TRP A 82 -14.20 4.20 -0.87
N GLY A 83 -13.82 4.61 0.33
CA GLY A 83 -14.51 4.27 1.57
C GLY A 83 -15.45 5.40 2.00
N LYS A 84 -15.80 5.40 3.29
CA LYS A 84 -16.59 6.49 3.88
C LYS A 84 -15.77 7.78 3.98
N GLY A 85 -16.44 8.91 3.79
CA GLY A 85 -15.84 10.24 3.90
C GLY A 85 -14.88 10.52 2.75
N ARG A 86 -13.62 10.82 3.07
CA ARG A 86 -12.57 11.15 2.08
C ARG A 86 -11.41 10.14 2.09
N LEU A 87 -11.60 8.93 2.62
CA LEU A 87 -10.56 7.90 2.64
C LEU A 87 -10.70 6.99 1.41
N PHE A 88 -9.59 6.66 0.75
CA PHE A 88 -9.53 5.72 -0.36
C PHE A 88 -8.30 4.83 -0.28
N CYS A 89 -8.29 3.73 -1.03
CA CYS A 89 -7.12 2.90 -1.20
C CYS A 89 -6.98 2.38 -2.64
N THR A 90 -5.84 1.75 -2.90
CA THR A 90 -5.62 0.92 -4.09
C THR A 90 -4.86 -0.31 -3.60
N PRO A 91 -5.55 -1.32 -3.04
CA PRO A 91 -4.89 -2.55 -2.62
C PRO A 91 -4.18 -3.16 -3.83
N ASP A 92 -3.02 -3.80 -3.62
CA ASP A 92 -2.23 -4.34 -4.72
C ASP A 92 -2.91 -5.57 -5.35
N GLY A 93 -3.65 -6.33 -4.55
CA GLY A 93 -4.48 -7.43 -5.04
C GLY A 93 -5.59 -7.89 -4.09
N TYR A 94 -6.39 -8.83 -4.60
CA TYR A 94 -7.49 -9.49 -3.90
C TYR A 94 -7.33 -11.00 -3.99
N VAL A 95 -7.59 -11.71 -2.90
CA VAL A 95 -7.63 -13.18 -2.89
C VAL A 95 -8.98 -13.65 -3.43
N VAL A 96 -8.97 -14.41 -4.52
CA VAL A 96 -10.20 -14.84 -5.21
C VAL A 96 -11.04 -15.74 -4.31
N GLY A 97 -12.32 -15.40 -4.16
CA GLY A 97 -13.27 -16.18 -3.35
C GLY A 97 -13.06 -16.03 -1.84
N ARG A 98 -12.34 -15.00 -1.39
CA ARG A 98 -12.16 -14.62 0.02
C ARG A 98 -12.31 -13.11 0.17
N ASN A 99 -12.80 -12.66 1.32
CA ASN A 99 -12.82 -11.23 1.66
C ASN A 99 -11.46 -10.80 2.24
N ILE A 100 -10.39 -11.00 1.46
CA ILE A 100 -9.00 -10.77 1.88
C ILE A 100 -8.29 -9.99 0.78
N ILE A 101 -7.59 -8.92 1.18
CA ILE A 101 -6.73 -8.12 0.29
C ILE A 101 -5.27 -8.55 0.41
N ALA A 102 -4.43 -8.08 -0.51
CA ALA A 102 -2.99 -8.31 -0.49
C ALA A 102 -2.23 -6.99 -0.68
N GLN A 103 -1.20 -6.78 0.13
CA GLN A 103 -0.25 -5.66 0.05
C GLN A 103 1.15 -6.23 -0.21
N ALA A 104 1.70 -5.91 -1.38
CA ALA A 104 3.06 -6.24 -1.76
C ALA A 104 4.03 -5.12 -1.31
N LYS A 105 5.18 -5.49 -0.77
CA LYS A 105 6.28 -4.55 -0.44
C LYS A 105 7.61 -5.11 -0.90
N TRP A 106 8.27 -4.41 -1.81
CA TRP A 106 9.67 -4.69 -2.10
C TRP A 106 10.55 -4.20 -0.95
N VAL A 107 11.37 -5.10 -0.39
CA VAL A 107 12.24 -4.83 0.75
C VAL A 107 13.69 -4.88 0.30
N GLY A 108 14.22 -3.70 -0.03
CA GLY A 108 15.62 -3.54 -0.38
C GLY A 108 16.57 -4.01 0.74
N PRO A 109 17.84 -4.34 0.41
CA PRO A 109 18.79 -4.91 1.36
C PRO A 109 18.94 -4.14 2.68
N GLY A 110 18.88 -2.80 2.64
CA GLY A 110 19.01 -1.93 3.81
C GLY A 110 17.76 -1.78 4.67
N SER A 111 16.74 -2.61 4.48
CA SER A 111 15.52 -2.59 5.32
C SER A 111 15.08 -3.97 5.77
N ARG A 112 15.80 -5.04 5.43
CA ARG A 112 15.44 -6.42 5.77
C ARG A 112 15.39 -6.69 7.26
N ASP A 113 16.25 -6.02 8.03
CA ASP A 113 16.33 -6.09 9.49
C ASP A 113 15.07 -5.57 10.21
N LYS A 114 14.23 -4.79 9.52
CA LYS A 114 12.98 -4.26 10.03
C LYS A 114 11.78 -5.20 9.84
N TRP A 115 11.97 -6.32 9.16
CA TRP A 115 10.92 -7.27 8.83
C TRP A 115 11.18 -8.61 9.51
N GLY A 116 10.11 -9.20 10.03
CA GLY A 116 10.13 -10.56 10.60
C GLY A 116 10.07 -11.64 9.53
N GLN A 117 9.97 -12.88 9.99
CA GLN A 117 9.85 -14.06 9.12
C GLN A 117 8.37 -14.41 8.85
N PRO A 118 8.08 -15.09 7.72
CA PRO A 118 6.74 -15.62 7.47
C PRO A 118 6.23 -16.49 8.63
N GLY A 119 5.03 -16.20 9.11
CA GLY A 119 4.38 -16.93 10.22
C GLY A 119 4.61 -16.36 11.61
N GLU A 120 5.45 -15.34 11.77
CA GLU A 120 5.58 -14.58 13.02
C GLU A 120 4.37 -13.65 13.25
N ASP A 121 4.20 -13.17 14.49
CA ASP A 121 3.14 -12.22 14.82
C ASP A 121 3.31 -10.95 13.99
N TRP A 122 2.25 -10.57 13.26
CA TRP A 122 2.25 -9.43 12.36
C TRP A 122 2.59 -8.11 13.08
N GLN A 123 2.27 -8.00 14.38
CA GLN A 123 2.58 -6.81 15.19
C GLN A 123 4.08 -6.60 15.36
N THR A 124 4.87 -7.67 15.32
CA THR A 124 6.32 -7.63 15.44
C THR A 124 7.03 -7.78 14.11
N ALA A 125 6.43 -8.52 13.16
CA ALA A 125 7.05 -8.87 11.89
C ALA A 125 6.88 -7.79 10.81
N VAL A 126 5.83 -6.97 10.89
CA VAL A 126 5.51 -5.96 9.88
C VAL A 126 5.78 -4.57 10.47
N PRO A 127 6.52 -3.67 9.80
CA PRO A 127 6.74 -2.32 10.31
C PRO A 127 5.44 -1.54 10.53
N ASP A 128 5.38 -0.73 11.58
CA ASP A 128 4.18 0.04 11.99
C ASP A 128 3.59 0.91 10.86
N TYR A 129 4.44 1.50 10.01
CA TYR A 129 3.97 2.30 8.88
C TYR A 129 3.25 1.45 7.81
N VAL A 130 3.63 0.18 7.65
CA VAL A 130 2.90 -0.75 6.76
C VAL A 130 1.62 -1.21 7.42
N GLN A 131 1.65 -1.49 8.73
CA GLN A 131 0.44 -1.83 9.49
C GLN A 131 -0.61 -0.71 9.37
N ALA A 132 -0.22 0.55 9.56
CA ALA A 132 -1.12 1.69 9.44
C ALA A 132 -1.74 1.83 8.03
N GLN A 133 -0.97 1.57 6.97
CA GLN A 133 -1.50 1.52 5.61
C GLN A 133 -2.53 0.39 5.47
N VAL A 134 -2.17 -0.83 5.85
CA VAL A 134 -3.03 -2.03 5.73
C VAL A 134 -4.34 -1.84 6.49
N MET A 135 -4.28 -1.30 7.71
CA MET A 135 -5.49 -1.02 8.49
C MET A 135 -6.41 -0.01 7.80
N ALA A 136 -5.86 1.00 7.13
CA ALA A 136 -6.64 1.94 6.33
C ALA A 136 -7.26 1.28 5.08
N GLU A 137 -6.54 0.36 4.42
CA GLU A 137 -7.06 -0.41 3.30
C GLU A 137 -8.22 -1.32 3.72
N MET A 138 -8.07 -2.03 4.83
CA MET A 138 -9.12 -2.87 5.39
C MET A 138 -10.33 -2.04 5.83
N ALA A 139 -10.12 -0.86 6.41
CA ALA A 139 -11.21 0.05 6.76
C ALA A 139 -12.00 0.56 5.55
N VAL A 140 -11.35 0.75 4.40
CA VAL A 140 -11.98 1.17 3.13
C VAL A 140 -12.70 0.00 2.45
N THR A 141 -12.03 -1.15 2.36
CA THR A 141 -12.52 -2.31 1.59
C THR A 141 -13.47 -3.21 2.38
N HIS A 142 -13.53 -3.04 3.71
CA HIS A 142 -14.20 -3.96 4.62
C HIS A 142 -13.67 -5.40 4.54
N ALA A 143 -12.40 -5.58 4.14
CA ALA A 143 -11.74 -6.87 4.13
C ALA A 143 -11.55 -7.43 5.56
N ASP A 144 -11.70 -8.75 5.69
CA ASP A 144 -11.54 -9.46 6.97
C ASP A 144 -10.06 -9.57 7.38
N ALA A 145 -9.16 -9.60 6.38
CA ALA A 145 -7.72 -9.67 6.57
C ALA A 145 -6.96 -9.08 5.37
N CYS A 146 -5.65 -8.89 5.56
CA CYS A 146 -4.71 -8.54 4.51
C CYS A 146 -3.48 -9.44 4.59
N TYR A 147 -3.07 -10.03 3.48
CA TYR A 147 -1.73 -10.63 3.35
C TYR A 147 -0.71 -9.52 3.06
N VAL A 148 0.32 -9.43 3.88
CA VAL A 148 1.50 -8.60 3.60
C VAL A 148 2.59 -9.51 3.04
N ALA A 149 2.95 -9.31 1.78
CA ALA A 149 3.94 -10.12 1.08
C ALA A 149 5.16 -9.28 0.70
N THR A 150 6.35 -9.85 0.82
CA THR A 150 7.63 -9.15 0.62
C THR A 150 8.60 -9.92 -0.25
N ALA A 151 9.49 -9.22 -0.95
CA ALA A 151 10.65 -9.77 -1.65
C ALA A 151 11.88 -8.86 -1.55
#